data_AF-A0A3Q3W7K5-F1
#
_entry.id   AF-A0A3Q3W7K5-F1
#
_cell.length_a   1.000
_cell.length_b   1.000
_cell.length_c   1.000
_cell.angle_alpha   90.00
_cell.angle_beta   90.00
_cell.angle_gamma   90.00
#
_symmetry.space_group_name_H-M   'P 1'
#
loop_
_entity.id
_entity.type
_entity.pdbx_description
1 polymer ?
#
loop_
_entity_poly.entity_id
_entity_poly.type
_entity_poly.pdbx_seq_one_letter_code
_entity_poly.pdbx_strand_id
1 'polypeptide(L)'
;MAGEGVKKPVLEMVQADGADEGCVTFVLHDEDHTLGNSLRYMIMKNPDVEFCGYTIPHPSESKINFRIQTRGGIPATEPLRKGLNDLHDVCQHVLNTFQARVNEFKERQEQPMD
;
A
#
# COMPACT_ATOMS: atom_id res chain seq x y z
N MET A 1 9.46 -34.15 -9.35
CA MET A 1 9.08 -33.91 -7.94
C MET A 1 8.48 -32.51 -7.87
N ALA A 2 7.19 -32.37 -8.20
CA ALA A 2 6.47 -31.12 -8.02
C ALA A 2 6.19 -30.99 -6.52
N GLY A 3 6.95 -30.13 -5.84
CA GLY A 3 6.74 -29.84 -4.42
C GLY A 3 5.35 -29.24 -4.25
N GLU A 4 4.57 -29.87 -3.37
CA GLU A 4 3.21 -29.46 -3.00
C GLU A 4 3.21 -27.96 -2.63
N GLY A 5 2.35 -27.20 -3.31
CA GLY A 5 2.26 -25.75 -3.20
C GLY A 5 1.72 -25.31 -1.84
N VAL A 6 2.61 -25.11 -0.88
CA VAL A 6 2.31 -24.33 0.32
C VAL A 6 2.01 -22.90 -0.14
N LYS A 7 0.74 -22.45 0.01
CA LYS A 7 0.38 -21.05 -0.22
C LYS A 7 1.27 -20.19 0.69
N LYS A 8 2.20 -19.45 0.08
CA LYS A 8 2.99 -18.47 0.82
C LYS A 8 2.03 -17.43 1.39
N PRO A 9 2.22 -16.98 2.65
CA PRO A 9 1.41 -15.91 3.20
C PRO A 9 1.61 -14.65 2.35
N VAL A 10 0.53 -13.90 2.10
CA VAL A 10 0.59 -12.64 1.32
C VAL A 10 1.36 -11.56 2.07
N LEU A 11 1.32 -11.62 3.41
CA LEU A 11 1.97 -10.70 4.32
C LEU A 11 2.73 -11.48 5.39
N GLU A 12 4.01 -11.17 5.56
CA GLU A 12 4.84 -11.64 6.66
C GLU A 12 5.37 -10.44 7.45
N MET A 13 5.42 -10.57 8.78
CA MET A 13 5.93 -9.53 9.68
C MET A 13 7.26 -9.98 10.26
N VAL A 14 8.31 -9.20 10.00
CA VAL A 14 9.67 -9.45 10.49
C VAL A 14 10.05 -8.30 11.42
N GLN A 15 10.10 -8.60 12.72
CA GLN A 15 10.61 -7.68 13.74
C GLN A 15 12.13 -7.85 13.84
N ALA A 16 12.85 -6.74 14.08
CA ALA A 16 14.28 -6.81 14.32
C ALA A 16 14.56 -7.26 15.76
N ASP A 17 15.61 -8.08 15.97
CA ASP A 17 15.98 -8.53 17.31
C ASP A 17 16.30 -7.36 18.24
N GLY A 18 15.55 -7.26 19.35
CA GLY A 18 15.68 -6.18 20.33
C GLY A 18 15.01 -4.87 19.94
N ALA A 19 14.29 -4.81 18.81
CA ALA A 19 13.50 -3.65 18.43
C ALA A 19 12.11 -3.66 19.09
N ASP A 20 11.56 -2.48 19.30
CA ASP A 20 10.20 -2.27 19.81
C ASP A 20 9.13 -2.57 18.73
N GLU A 21 7.88 -2.71 19.14
CA GLU A 21 6.74 -2.92 18.22
C GLU A 21 6.56 -1.76 17.21
N GLY A 22 7.22 -0.62 17.46
CA GLY A 22 7.28 0.52 16.57
C GLY A 22 8.18 0.33 15.34
N CYS A 23 9.01 -0.72 15.29
CA CYS A 23 10.00 -0.94 14.24
C CYS A 23 9.85 -2.31 13.59
N VAL A 24 9.07 -2.38 12.50
CA VAL A 24 8.71 -3.64 11.84
C VAL A 24 8.99 -3.59 10.34
N THR A 25 9.48 -4.70 9.78
CA THR A 25 9.57 -4.91 8.34
C THR A 25 8.44 -5.82 7.89
N PHE A 26 7.56 -5.33 7.05
CA PHE A 26 6.49 -6.09 6.42
C PHE A 26 6.99 -6.61 5.08
N VAL A 27 6.99 -7.93 4.90
CA VAL A 27 7.29 -8.57 3.62
C VAL A 27 5.96 -8.83 2.92
N LEU A 28 5.72 -8.12 1.81
CA LEU A 28 4.55 -8.29 0.97
C LEU A 28 4.96 -9.13 -0.24
N HIS A 29 4.32 -10.28 -0.40
CA HIS A 29 4.55 -11.19 -1.51
C HIS A 29 3.65 -10.85 -2.69
N ASP A 30 4.15 -11.11 -3.90
CA ASP A 30 3.47 -10.85 -5.17
C ASP A 30 3.14 -9.36 -5.41
N GLU A 31 3.89 -8.47 -4.77
CA GLU A 31 3.76 -7.02 -4.87
C GLU A 31 5.07 -6.38 -5.35
N ASP A 32 4.95 -5.19 -5.96
CA ASP A 32 6.07 -4.45 -6.54
C ASP A 32 6.03 -2.95 -6.23
N HIS A 33 6.69 -2.14 -7.06
CA HIS A 33 6.72 -0.68 -6.94
C HIS A 33 5.33 -0.03 -6.97
N THR A 34 4.33 -0.67 -7.56
CA THR A 34 2.97 -0.15 -7.72
C THR A 34 2.32 0.09 -6.36
N LEU A 35 2.20 -0.97 -5.56
CA LEU A 35 1.70 -0.86 -4.20
C LEU A 35 2.73 -0.21 -3.28
N GLY A 36 4.01 -0.59 -3.40
CA GLY A 36 5.08 -0.11 -2.53
C GLY A 36 5.21 1.42 -2.51
N ASN A 37 5.25 2.06 -3.68
CA ASN A 37 5.41 3.51 -3.74
C ASN A 37 4.14 4.26 -3.30
N SER A 38 2.97 3.76 -3.71
CA SER A 38 1.69 4.36 -3.36
C SER A 38 1.45 4.32 -1.85
N LEU A 39 1.68 3.16 -1.23
CA LEU A 39 1.51 2.97 0.21
C LEU A 39 2.56 3.76 1.00
N ARG A 40 3.82 3.78 0.55
CA ARG A 40 4.87 4.60 1.17
C ARG A 40 4.46 6.06 1.25
N TYR A 41 3.91 6.61 0.16
CA TYR A 41 3.49 8.01 0.13
C TYR A 41 2.39 8.29 1.18
N MET A 42 1.38 7.43 1.27
CA MET A 42 0.29 7.59 2.24
C MET A 42 0.75 7.47 3.68
N ILE A 43 1.60 6.48 3.99
CA ILE A 43 2.12 6.26 5.35
C ILE A 43 3.03 7.40 5.79
N MET A 44 3.86 7.95 4.91
CA MET A 44 4.72 9.11 5.21
C MET A 44 3.95 10.39 5.53
N LYS A 45 2.64 10.47 5.23
CA LYS A 45 1.80 11.60 5.66
C LYS A 45 1.41 11.53 7.13
N ASN A 46 1.53 10.37 7.77
CA ASN A 46 1.22 10.22 9.18
C ASN A 46 2.35 10.84 10.03
N PRO A 47 2.07 11.86 10.88
CA PRO A 47 3.10 12.48 11.72
C PRO A 47 3.73 11.53 12.75
N ASP A 48 3.04 10.44 13.09
CA ASP A 48 3.52 9.42 14.03
C ASP A 48 4.55 8.48 13.39
N VAL A 49 4.82 8.60 12.08
CA VAL A 49 5.83 7.81 11.36
C VAL A 49 7.13 8.59 11.27
N GLU A 50 8.20 7.99 11.77
CA GLU A 50 9.56 8.53 11.66
C GLU A 50 10.22 8.12 10.36
N PHE A 51 10.08 6.85 9.98
CA PHE A 51 10.67 6.28 8.78
C PHE A 51 9.70 5.34 8.08
N CYS A 52 9.58 5.48 6.77
CA CYS A 52 8.87 4.54 5.93
C CYS A 52 9.56 4.41 4.57
N GLY A 53 9.85 3.17 4.18
CA GLY A 53 10.52 2.86 2.93
C GLY A 53 10.27 1.43 2.49
N TYR A 54 10.36 1.18 1.20
CA TYR A 54 10.28 -0.16 0.63
C TYR A 54 11.46 -0.44 -0.28
N THR A 55 11.83 -1.72 -0.39
CA THR A 55 12.86 -2.19 -1.32
C THR A 55 12.46 -3.54 -1.89
N ILE A 56 12.78 -3.76 -3.16
CA ILE A 56 12.72 -5.07 -3.79
C ILE A 56 14.09 -5.72 -3.55
N PRO A 57 14.17 -6.84 -2.80
CA PRO A 57 15.46 -7.45 -2.46
C PRO A 57 16.20 -7.97 -3.70
N HIS A 58 15.46 -8.45 -4.71
CA HIS A 58 16.03 -8.85 -5.98
C HIS A 58 14.98 -8.75 -7.10
N PRO A 59 15.30 -8.24 -8.31
CA PRO A 59 14.32 -8.06 -9.40
C PRO A 59 13.61 -9.35 -9.86
N SER A 60 14.22 -10.52 -9.64
CA SER A 60 13.62 -11.82 -9.96
C SER A 60 12.66 -12.35 -8.88
N GLU A 61 12.55 -11.67 -7.74
CA GLU A 61 11.61 -12.03 -6.68
C GLU A 61 10.48 -10.99 -6.61
N SER A 62 9.25 -11.44 -6.81
CA SER A 62 8.05 -10.63 -6.62
C SER A 62 7.74 -10.51 -5.13
N LYS A 63 8.56 -9.74 -4.39
CA LYS A 63 8.28 -9.36 -3.00
C LYS A 63 8.89 -8.00 -2.69
N ILE A 64 8.26 -7.27 -1.79
CA ILE A 64 8.79 -6.01 -1.27
C ILE A 64 8.99 -6.11 0.24
N ASN A 65 10.13 -5.59 0.71
CA ASN A 65 10.40 -5.39 2.12
C ASN A 65 10.01 -3.95 2.46
N PHE A 66 8.96 -3.78 3.25
CA PHE A 66 8.38 -2.50 3.63
C PHE A 66 8.68 -2.22 5.10
N ARG A 67 9.62 -1.32 5.39
CA ARG A 67 10.03 -0.97 6.74
C ARG A 67 9.26 0.25 7.23
N ILE A 68 8.67 0.14 8.41
CA ILE A 68 8.03 1.25 9.13
C ILE A 68 8.71 1.39 10.50
N GLN A 69 8.99 2.64 10.86
CA GLN A 69 9.42 3.04 12.20
C GLN A 69 8.52 4.18 12.68
N THR A 70 7.91 4.01 13.84
CA THR A 70 7.01 4.98 14.46
C THR A 70 7.70 5.76 15.57
N ARG A 71 7.14 6.95 15.86
CA ARG A 71 7.52 7.75 17.03
C ARG A 71 6.71 7.30 18.24
N GLY A 72 7.34 7.32 19.41
CA GLY A 72 6.62 7.20 20.69
C GLY A 72 6.03 5.82 21.01
N GLY A 73 6.54 4.74 20.40
CA GLY A 73 6.18 3.36 20.76
C GLY A 73 4.81 2.89 20.26
N ILE A 74 4.19 3.60 19.31
CA ILE A 74 2.97 3.14 18.64
C ILE A 74 3.31 1.93 17.77
N PRO A 75 2.56 0.81 17.82
CA PRO A 75 2.83 -0.34 16.96
C PRO A 75 2.80 0.03 15.47
N ALA A 76 3.81 -0.42 14.71
CA ALA A 76 3.92 -0.11 13.28
C ALA A 76 2.75 -0.65 12.43
N THR A 77 1.95 -1.56 12.97
CA THR A 77 0.73 -2.09 12.37
C THR A 77 -0.37 -1.02 12.23
N GLU A 78 -0.42 -0.05 13.15
CA GLU A 78 -1.44 1.00 13.15
C GLU A 78 -1.26 1.96 11.96
N PRO A 79 -0.08 2.59 11.74
CA PRO A 79 0.16 3.38 10.54
C PRO A 79 0.00 2.60 9.24
N LEU A 80 0.36 1.30 9.21
CA LEU A 80 0.18 0.46 8.04
C LEU A 80 -1.30 0.31 7.69
N ARG A 81 -2.14 -0.07 8.67
CA ARG A 81 -3.59 -0.22 8.48
C ARG A 81 -4.22 1.10 8.06
N LYS A 82 -3.86 2.19 8.72
CA LYS A 82 -4.35 3.52 8.37
C LYS A 82 -3.95 3.91 6.95
N GLY A 83 -2.69 3.71 6.57
CA GLY A 83 -2.19 4.02 5.24
C GLY A 83 -2.88 3.23 4.12
N LEU A 84 -3.22 1.96 4.37
CA LEU A 84 -3.99 1.13 3.44
C LEU A 84 -5.43 1.65 3.26
N ASN A 85 -6.12 1.98 4.35
CA ASN A 85 -7.46 2.54 4.31
C ASN A 85 -7.48 3.91 3.61
N ASP A 86 -6.55 4.80 3.97
CA ASP A 86 -6.44 6.12 3.36
C ASP A 86 -6.18 6.00 1.83
N LEU A 87 -5.34 5.05 1.41
CA LEU A 87 -5.09 4.79 -0.01
C LEU A 87 -6.35 4.30 -0.73
N HIS A 88 -7.08 3.37 -0.11
CA HIS A 88 -8.34 2.86 -0.64
C HIS A 88 -9.38 3.98 -0.84
N ASP A 89 -9.54 4.84 0.17
CA ASP A 89 -10.49 5.96 0.13
C ASP A 89 -10.14 6.97 -0.97
N VAL A 90 -8.84 7.27 -1.15
CA VAL A 90 -8.36 8.12 -2.25
C VAL A 90 -8.70 7.49 -3.60
N CYS A 91 -8.40 6.20 -3.79
CA CYS A 91 -8.73 5.49 -5.03
C CYS A 91 -10.23 5.50 -5.31
N GLN A 92 -11.06 5.28 -4.29
CA GLN A 92 -12.51 5.30 -4.43
C GLN A 92 -13.03 6.68 -4.80
N HIS A 93 -12.49 7.74 -4.18
CA HIS A 93 -12.86 9.12 -4.52
C HIS A 93 -12.48 9.49 -5.95
N VAL A 94 -11.27 9.11 -6.39
CA VAL A 94 -10.80 9.33 -7.77
C VAL A 94 -11.70 8.59 -8.77
N LEU A 95 -12.04 7.33 -8.49
CA LEU A 95 -12.90 6.52 -9.35
C LEU A 95 -14.31 7.13 -9.50
N ASN A 96 -14.94 7.50 -8.38
CA ASN A 96 -16.28 8.09 -8.37
C ASN A 96 -16.29 9.42 -9.15
N THR A 97 -15.30 10.28 -8.90
CA THR A 97 -15.18 11.57 -9.59
C THR A 97 -14.98 11.36 -11.09
N PHE A 98 -14.11 10.43 -11.48
CA PHE A 98 -13.85 10.13 -12.89
C PHE A 98 -15.11 9.61 -13.60
N GLN A 99 -15.80 8.64 -13.01
CA GLN A 99 -17.04 8.08 -13.58
C GLN A 99 -18.13 9.14 -13.75
N ALA A 100 -18.33 10.00 -12.75
CA ALA A 100 -19.30 11.10 -12.83
C ALA A 100 -18.99 12.04 -14.01
N ARG A 101 -17.73 12.45 -14.17
CA ARG A 101 -17.32 13.34 -15.27
C ARG A 101 -17.38 12.68 -16.65
N VAL A 102 -17.08 11.39 -16.74
CA VAL A 102 -17.20 10.62 -17.99
C VAL A 102 -18.66 10.48 -18.41
N ASN A 103 -19.57 10.23 -17.46
CA ASN A 103 -21.00 10.15 -17.75
C ASN A 103 -21.55 11.50 -18.22
N GLU A 104 -21.22 12.58 -17.52
CA GLU A 104 -21.58 13.96 -17.92
C GLU A 104 -21.07 14.31 -19.33
N PHE A 105 -19.86 13.88 -19.69
CA PHE A 105 -19.31 14.10 -21.02
C PHE A 105 -20.07 13.33 -22.10
N LYS A 106 -20.42 12.06 -21.85
CA LYS A 106 -21.18 11.23 -22.80
C LYS A 106 -22.58 11.78 -23.03
N GLU A 107 -23.27 12.19 -21.96
CA GLU A 107 -24.60 12.79 -22.05
C GLU A 107 -24.60 14.07 -22.90
N ARG A 108 -23.55 14.90 -22.81
CA ARG A 108 -23.39 16.09 -23.65
C ARG A 108 -23.14 15.79 -25.13
N GLN A 109 -22.47 14.68 -25.44
CA GLN A 109 -22.20 14.27 -26.83
C GLN A 109 -23.43 13.65 -27.50
N GLU A 110 -24.34 13.06 -26.71
CA GLU A 110 -25.57 12.41 -27.18
C GLU A 110 -26.73 13.39 -27.37
N GLN A 111 -26.62 14.64 -26.88
CA GLN A 111 -27.62 15.68 -27.16
C GLN A 111 -27.52 16.10 -28.64
N PRO A 112 -28.60 15.96 -29.44
CA PRO A 112 -28.62 16.45 -30.81
C PRO A 112 -28.36 17.96 -30.81
N MET A 113 -27.49 18.42 -31.71
CA MET A 113 -27.32 19.84 -31.99
C MET A 113 -28.59 20.31 -32.70
N ASP A 114 -29.45 21.06 -32.00
CA ASP A 114 -30.55 21.83 -32.62
C ASP A 114 -29.98 22.93 -33.53
#